data_AF-A0A6I4YTN2-F1
#
_entry.id   AF-A0A6I4YTN2-F1
#
_cell.length_a   1.000
_cell.length_b   1.000
_cell.length_c   1.000
_cell.angle_alpha   90.00
_cell.angle_beta   90.00
_cell.angle_gamma   90.00
#
_symmetry.space_group_name_H-M   'P 1'
#
loop_
_entity.id
_entity.type
_entity.pdbx_description
1 polymer ?
#
loop_
_entity_poly.entity_id
_entity_poly.type
_entity_poly.pdbx_seq_one_letter_code
_entity_poly.pdbx_strand_id
1 'polypeptide(L)'
;MTEALTPAGYPRAILKGDVVGKAFEGVQARLKALFSDTIFSHAILPPHATRQTWDKIIQSAPCVALGLGGWRASNKPGYGFMGDLSFPLAILLTHSDPNDLYLGTGELRDIGVAGVMAAIAGGLHGWELGDVGSCKVHAITLPNTEDWFDDRSAIVAVELVFENVRLDNAEALAELEDFLSQRTQITPQKENGHE
;
A
#
# COMPACT_ATOMS: atom_id res chain seq x y z
N MET A 1 26.80 3.74 -10.91
CA MET A 1 25.74 2.94 -11.56
C MET A 1 25.80 1.57 -10.93
N THR A 2 24.87 1.28 -10.02
CA THR A 2 24.81 -0.03 -9.35
C THR A 2 24.21 -1.00 -10.35
N GLU A 3 24.99 -1.98 -10.82
CA GLU A 3 24.48 -3.08 -11.63
C GLU A 3 23.28 -3.71 -10.90
N ALA A 4 22.14 -3.80 -11.59
CA ALA A 4 20.97 -4.46 -11.04
C ALA A 4 21.31 -5.95 -10.87
N LEU A 5 21.60 -6.37 -9.63
CA LEU A 5 21.84 -7.76 -9.24
C LEU A 5 20.52 -8.54 -9.24
N THR A 6 19.87 -8.63 -10.40
CA THR A 6 18.77 -9.58 -10.60
C THR A 6 19.38 -10.89 -11.10
N PRO A 7 19.28 -12.01 -10.35
CA PRO A 7 19.72 -13.30 -10.85
C PRO A 7 19.04 -13.59 -12.20
N ALA A 8 19.83 -14.00 -13.19
CA ALA A 8 19.28 -14.40 -14.49
C ALA A 8 18.24 -15.51 -14.28
N GLY A 9 17.07 -15.37 -14.91
CA GLY A 9 15.97 -16.34 -14.81
C GLY A 9 15.01 -16.14 -13.65
N TYR A 10 15.20 -15.15 -12.76
CA TYR A 10 14.19 -14.87 -11.72
C TYR A 10 12.92 -14.22 -12.33
N PRO A 11 11.70 -14.68 -11.99
CA PRO A 11 10.46 -14.20 -12.62
C PRO A 11 10.23 -12.70 -12.44
N ARG A 12 9.99 -12.00 -13.55
CA ARG A 12 9.79 -10.53 -13.54
C ARG A 12 8.52 -10.12 -12.81
N ALA A 13 7.45 -10.91 -12.93
CA ALA A 13 6.19 -10.61 -12.27
C ALA A 13 6.33 -10.62 -10.74
N ILE A 14 7.05 -11.62 -10.19
CA ILE A 14 7.35 -11.71 -8.76
C ILE A 14 8.25 -10.57 -8.30
N LEU A 15 9.26 -10.17 -9.10
CA LEU A 15 10.12 -9.02 -8.78
C LEU A 15 9.35 -7.70 -8.67
N LYS A 16 8.23 -7.59 -9.40
CA LYS A 16 7.33 -6.43 -9.33
C LYS A 16 6.22 -6.59 -8.28
N GLY A 17 6.24 -7.65 -7.48
CA GLY A 17 5.27 -7.92 -6.43
C GLY A 17 3.97 -8.58 -6.90
N ASP A 18 3.86 -8.96 -8.18
CA ASP A 18 2.69 -9.63 -8.76
C ASP A 18 1.36 -8.94 -8.37
N VAL A 19 0.38 -9.70 -7.88
CA VAL A 19 -0.93 -9.22 -7.40
C VAL A 19 -0.80 -8.14 -6.31
N VAL A 20 0.23 -8.20 -5.45
CA VAL A 20 0.47 -7.19 -4.42
C VAL A 20 0.89 -5.86 -5.04
N GLY A 21 1.77 -5.92 -6.04
CA GLY A 21 2.18 -4.74 -6.81
C GLY A 21 1.01 -4.12 -7.58
N LYS A 22 0.23 -4.96 -8.28
CA LYS A 22 -0.99 -4.54 -8.99
C LYS A 22 -1.99 -3.86 -8.04
N ALA A 23 -2.24 -4.45 -6.88
CA ALA A 23 -3.14 -3.89 -5.88
C ALA A 23 -2.64 -2.53 -5.35
N PHE A 24 -1.35 -2.43 -5.04
CA PHE A 24 -0.74 -1.19 -4.57
C PHE A 24 -0.86 -0.06 -5.60
N GLU A 25 -0.51 -0.32 -6.86
CA GLU A 25 -0.62 0.64 -7.95
C GLU A 25 -2.07 1.04 -8.23
N GLY A 26 -3.00 0.07 -8.18
CA GLY A 26 -4.43 0.30 -8.35
C GLY A 26 -4.99 1.22 -7.26
N VAL A 27 -4.68 0.95 -5.98
CA VAL A 27 -5.09 1.81 -4.85
C VAL A 27 -4.51 3.21 -5.01
N GLN A 28 -3.22 3.33 -5.37
CA GLN A 28 -2.61 4.64 -5.59
C GLN A 28 -3.32 5.42 -6.72
N ALA A 29 -3.62 4.78 -7.84
CA ALA A 29 -4.33 5.41 -8.95
C ALA A 29 -5.74 5.86 -8.53
N ARG A 30 -6.46 5.02 -7.77
CA ARG A 30 -7.79 5.33 -7.25
C ARG A 30 -7.75 6.51 -6.27
N LEU A 31 -6.77 6.57 -5.39
CA LEU A 31 -6.59 7.68 -4.46
C LEU A 31 -6.29 9.00 -5.18
N LYS A 32 -5.47 8.98 -6.24
CA LYS A 32 -5.22 10.18 -7.07
C LYS A 32 -6.47 10.67 -7.79
N ALA A 33 -7.39 9.76 -8.14
CA ALA A 33 -8.67 10.14 -8.72
C ALA A 33 -9.63 10.78 -7.69
N LEU A 34 -9.61 10.31 -6.43
CA LEU A 34 -10.40 10.88 -5.34
C LEU A 34 -9.83 12.19 -4.81
N PHE A 35 -8.49 12.29 -4.75
CA PHE A 35 -7.74 13.42 -4.22
C PHE A 35 -6.70 13.84 -5.25
N SER A 36 -7.01 14.86 -6.06
CA SER A 36 -6.13 15.31 -7.15
C SER A 36 -4.75 15.73 -6.62
N ASP A 37 -3.72 15.36 -7.38
CA ASP A 37 -2.32 15.77 -7.23
C ASP A 37 -2.07 17.29 -7.32
N THR A 38 -3.03 18.04 -7.86
CA THR A 38 -3.00 19.51 -7.89
C THR A 38 -3.34 20.17 -6.55
N ILE A 39 -3.98 19.41 -5.65
CA ILE A 39 -4.42 19.88 -4.34
C ILE A 39 -3.70 19.12 -3.24
N PHE A 40 -3.66 17.79 -3.35
CA PHE A 40 -3.04 16.91 -2.38
C PHE A 40 -1.67 16.47 -2.86
N SER A 41 -0.67 16.55 -2.00
CA SER A 41 0.55 15.78 -2.21
C SER A 41 0.27 14.29 -2.02
N HIS A 42 0.98 13.44 -2.77
CA HIS A 42 0.85 11.98 -2.67
C HIS A 42 2.19 11.38 -2.26
N ALA A 43 2.19 10.68 -1.13
CA ALA A 43 3.38 10.05 -0.56
C ALA A 43 3.18 8.54 -0.45
N ILE A 44 4.29 7.81 -0.53
CA ILE A 44 4.33 6.38 -0.19
C ILE A 44 4.96 6.27 1.20
N LEU A 45 4.23 5.63 2.13
CA LEU A 45 4.76 5.29 3.44
C LEU A 45 5.75 4.12 3.28
N PRO A 46 7.02 4.29 3.71
CA PRO A 46 7.95 3.17 3.72
C PRO A 46 7.49 2.13 4.75
N PRO A 47 7.87 0.85 4.58
CA PRO A 47 7.48 -0.23 5.51
C PRO A 47 7.82 0.05 6.98
N HIS A 48 8.87 0.85 7.21
CA HIS A 48 9.27 1.33 8.52
C HIS A 48 9.36 2.86 8.50
N ALA A 49 8.20 3.52 8.56
CA ALA A 49 8.12 4.98 8.64
C ALA A 49 8.77 5.50 9.93
N THR A 50 9.81 6.31 9.76
CA THR A 50 10.51 6.98 10.86
C THR A 50 9.79 8.28 11.23
N ARG A 51 10.12 8.88 12.38
CA ARG A 51 9.63 10.21 12.74
C ARG A 51 9.96 11.25 11.65
N GLN A 52 11.17 11.22 11.10
CA GLN A 52 11.57 12.12 10.02
C GLN A 52 10.72 11.93 8.75
N THR A 53 10.27 10.70 8.47
CA THR A 53 9.34 10.43 7.36
C THR A 53 8.01 11.12 7.62
N TRP A 54 7.47 10.99 8.83
CA TRP A 54 6.22 11.63 9.23
C TRP A 54 6.33 13.16 9.22
N ASP A 55 7.42 13.74 9.73
CA ASP A 55 7.64 15.19 9.72
C ASP A 55 7.59 15.76 8.29
N LYS A 56 8.17 15.06 7.31
CA LYS A 56 8.13 15.47 5.89
C LYS A 56 6.73 15.40 5.30
N ILE A 57 5.97 14.37 5.66
CA ILE A 57 4.59 14.18 5.20
C ILE A 57 3.69 15.27 5.79
N ILE A 58 3.86 15.59 7.08
CA ILE A 58 3.14 16.67 7.79
C ILE A 58 3.42 18.02 7.13
N GLN A 59 4.67 18.33 6.83
CA GLN A 59 5.05 19.59 6.14
C GLN A 59 4.47 19.73 4.73
N SER A 60 4.00 18.63 4.13
CA SER A 60 3.45 18.61 2.77
C SER A 60 1.91 18.61 2.75
N ALA A 61 1.26 18.88 3.88
CA ALA A 61 -0.19 18.92 3.98
C ALA A 61 -0.81 19.96 3.02
N PRO A 62 -1.98 19.68 2.40
CA PRO A 62 -2.73 18.43 2.54
C PRO A 62 -2.05 17.26 1.78
N CYS A 63 -2.00 16.09 2.40
CA CYS A 63 -1.21 14.95 1.91
C CYS A 63 -1.97 13.63 2.04
N VAL A 64 -1.93 12.80 1.01
CA VAL A 64 -2.41 11.41 0.98
C VAL A 64 -1.21 10.48 1.01
N ALA A 65 -1.02 9.76 2.11
CA ALA A 65 0.11 8.86 2.33
C ALA A 65 -0.35 7.39 2.38
N LEU A 66 0.07 6.59 1.39
CA LEU A 66 -0.32 5.18 1.24
C LEU A 66 0.85 4.25 1.60
N GLY A 67 0.61 3.24 2.43
CA GLY A 67 1.55 2.17 2.72
C GLY A 67 1.04 0.79 2.31
N LEU A 68 1.94 -0.19 2.37
CA LEU A 68 1.61 -1.62 2.31
C LEU A 68 1.69 -2.18 3.73
N GLY A 69 0.57 -2.71 4.25
CA GLY A 69 0.49 -3.19 5.62
C GLY A 69 0.96 -4.64 5.75
N GLY A 70 0.29 -5.54 5.05
CA GLY A 70 0.69 -6.94 5.00
C GLY A 70 -0.26 -7.82 4.20
N TRP A 71 0.17 -9.05 3.93
CA TRP A 71 -0.62 -10.08 3.28
C TRP A 71 -0.71 -11.29 4.21
N ARG A 72 -1.84 -11.43 4.90
CA ARG A 72 -2.02 -12.43 5.97
C ARG A 72 -2.73 -13.65 5.41
N ALA A 73 -2.07 -14.80 5.49
CA ALA A 73 -2.62 -16.07 5.00
C ALA A 73 -3.99 -16.34 5.61
N SER A 74 -4.93 -16.78 4.78
CA SER A 74 -6.22 -17.26 5.24
C SER A 74 -6.06 -18.55 6.03
N ASN A 75 -6.98 -18.82 6.96
CA ASN A 75 -7.01 -20.08 7.71
C ASN A 75 -7.42 -21.30 6.85
N LYS A 76 -7.70 -21.11 5.55
CA LYS A 76 -8.11 -22.18 4.63
C LYS A 76 -6.89 -22.66 3.84
N PRO A 77 -6.37 -23.87 4.12
CA PRO A 77 -5.31 -24.44 3.29
C PRO A 77 -5.85 -24.75 1.89
N GLY A 78 -5.06 -24.46 0.86
CA GLY A 78 -5.36 -24.73 -0.55
C GLY A 78 -4.06 -24.84 -1.37
N TYR A 79 -4.17 -25.03 -2.69
CA TYR A 79 -3.04 -25.25 -3.60
C TYR A 79 -2.14 -24.01 -3.86
N GLY A 80 -2.37 -22.90 -3.16
CA GLY A 80 -1.59 -21.66 -3.32
C GLY A 80 -1.82 -20.69 -2.16
N PHE A 81 -0.94 -19.68 -2.04
CA PHE A 81 -1.08 -18.65 -1.01
C PHE A 81 -2.32 -17.80 -1.31
N MET A 82 -3.19 -17.68 -0.31
CA MET A 82 -4.37 -16.82 -0.32
C MET A 82 -4.47 -16.12 1.02
N GLY A 83 -4.78 -14.83 1.01
CA GLY A 83 -4.81 -14.04 2.23
C GLY A 83 -5.40 -12.65 2.09
N ASP A 84 -5.60 -11.99 3.21
CA ASP A 84 -6.12 -10.63 3.25
C ASP A 84 -4.94 -9.66 3.10
N LEU A 85 -5.05 -8.79 2.10
CA LEU A 85 -4.04 -7.80 1.75
C LEU A 85 -4.46 -6.43 2.27
N SER A 86 -3.69 -5.86 3.20
CA SER A 86 -4.03 -4.58 3.82
C SER A 86 -3.12 -3.43 3.40
N PHE A 87 -3.72 -2.25 3.30
CA PHE A 87 -3.05 -1.00 2.95
C PHE A 87 -3.41 0.09 3.97
N PRO A 88 -2.48 0.46 4.88
CA PRO A 88 -2.68 1.63 5.71
C PRO A 88 -2.62 2.89 4.86
N LEU A 89 -3.54 3.80 5.12
CA LEU A 89 -3.65 5.09 4.47
C LEU A 89 -3.76 6.18 5.54
N ALA A 90 -2.98 7.24 5.39
CA ALA A 90 -3.07 8.43 6.22
C ALA A 90 -3.36 9.64 5.33
N ILE A 91 -4.39 10.41 5.67
CA ILE A 91 -4.69 11.67 5.00
C ILE A 91 -4.51 12.80 5.99
N LEU A 92 -3.57 13.68 5.70
CA LEU A 92 -3.22 14.82 6.54
C LEU A 92 -3.89 16.06 5.97
N LEU A 93 -4.52 16.82 6.85
CA LEU A 93 -5.19 18.08 6.56
C LEU A 93 -4.61 19.16 7.47
N THR A 94 -4.48 20.37 6.94
CA THR A 94 -4.15 21.56 7.70
C THR A 94 -5.05 22.69 7.21
N HIS A 95 -5.69 23.37 8.15
CA HIS A 95 -6.61 24.47 7.86
C HIS A 95 -6.08 25.79 8.44
N SER A 96 -6.45 26.92 7.84
CA SER A 96 -6.14 28.22 8.43
C SER A 96 -7.02 28.52 9.65
N ASP A 97 -8.29 28.14 9.59
CA ASP A 97 -9.26 28.26 10.68
C ASP A 97 -9.53 26.88 11.30
N PRO A 98 -9.28 26.66 12.59
CA PRO A 98 -9.54 25.38 13.24
C PRO A 98 -11.03 24.99 13.23
N ASN A 99 -11.96 25.93 13.09
CA ASN A 99 -13.40 25.63 13.02
C ASN A 99 -13.78 24.86 11.74
N ASP A 100 -13.00 25.03 10.67
CA ASP A 100 -13.23 24.36 9.39
C ASP A 100 -12.63 22.94 9.37
N LEU A 101 -11.85 22.54 10.37
CA LEU A 101 -11.14 21.25 10.35
C LEU A 101 -12.09 20.05 10.23
N TYR A 102 -13.28 20.12 10.83
CA TYR A 102 -14.26 19.03 10.79
C TYR A 102 -15.07 18.99 9.50
N LEU A 103 -15.65 20.12 9.08
CA LEU A 103 -16.63 20.17 7.99
C LEU A 103 -16.04 20.74 6.69
N GLY A 104 -14.96 21.51 6.79
CA GLY A 104 -14.37 22.25 5.69
C GLY A 104 -15.24 23.41 5.24
N THR A 105 -14.85 23.99 4.11
CA THR A 105 -15.56 25.12 3.49
C THR A 105 -16.52 24.69 2.38
N GLY A 106 -16.58 23.39 2.08
CA GLY A 106 -17.29 22.82 0.93
C GLY A 106 -16.44 22.77 -0.36
N GLU A 107 -15.21 23.26 -0.34
CA GLU A 107 -14.25 23.12 -1.43
C GLU A 107 -13.29 21.94 -1.20
N LEU A 108 -12.82 21.31 -2.28
CA LEU A 108 -11.89 20.17 -2.15
C LEU A 108 -10.54 20.56 -1.54
N ARG A 109 -10.09 21.81 -1.77
CA ARG A 109 -8.83 22.33 -1.22
C ARG A 109 -8.88 22.46 0.30
N ASP A 110 -10.03 22.85 0.83
CA ASP A 110 -10.28 23.03 2.26
C ASP A 110 -11.36 22.04 2.71
N ILE A 111 -11.21 20.78 2.29
CA ILE A 111 -12.08 19.70 2.72
C ILE A 111 -11.84 19.42 4.21
N GLY A 112 -12.92 19.30 4.98
CA GLY A 112 -12.84 18.89 6.38
C GLY A 112 -12.65 17.38 6.52
N VAL A 113 -12.27 16.96 7.73
CA VAL A 113 -12.14 15.56 8.11
C VAL A 113 -13.38 14.75 7.72
N ALA A 114 -14.59 15.24 8.00
CA ALA A 114 -15.82 14.52 7.66
C ALA A 114 -15.97 14.29 6.15
N GLY A 115 -15.59 15.28 5.33
CA GLY A 115 -15.59 15.17 3.88
C GLY A 115 -14.60 14.11 3.39
N VAL A 116 -13.40 14.07 3.97
CA VAL A 116 -12.40 13.03 3.66
C VAL A 116 -12.91 11.64 4.03
N MET A 117 -13.47 11.47 5.23
CA MET A 117 -14.04 10.19 5.66
C MET A 117 -15.14 9.72 4.70
N ALA A 118 -16.04 10.63 4.29
CA ALA A 118 -17.10 10.33 3.34
C ALA A 118 -16.56 9.97 1.94
N ALA A 119 -15.58 10.72 1.43
CA ALA A 119 -14.94 10.46 0.14
C ALA A 119 -14.24 9.09 0.12
N ILE A 120 -13.58 8.71 1.21
CA ILE A 120 -12.96 7.40 1.36
C ILE A 120 -14.01 6.29 1.41
N ALA A 121 -15.01 6.43 2.26
CA ALA A 121 -16.07 5.43 2.39
C ALA A 121 -16.79 5.21 1.05
N GLY A 122 -17.24 6.28 0.40
CA GLY A 122 -17.96 6.19 -0.88
C GLY A 122 -17.06 5.86 -2.09
N GLY A 123 -15.78 6.23 -2.03
CA GLY A 123 -14.84 6.08 -3.14
C GLY A 123 -14.12 4.73 -3.17
N LEU A 124 -13.94 4.10 -2.01
CA LEU A 124 -13.11 2.89 -1.85
C LEU A 124 -13.87 1.69 -1.30
N HIS A 125 -14.91 1.86 -0.47
CA HIS A 125 -15.63 0.71 0.06
C HIS A 125 -16.50 0.08 -1.04
N GLY A 126 -16.27 -1.20 -1.34
CA GLY A 126 -16.93 -1.93 -2.43
C GLY A 126 -16.37 -1.60 -3.82
N TRP A 127 -15.25 -0.86 -3.92
CA TRP A 127 -14.63 -0.60 -5.21
C TRP A 127 -13.91 -1.86 -5.73
N GLU A 128 -14.27 -2.30 -6.93
CA GLU A 128 -13.64 -3.45 -7.58
C GLU A 128 -12.35 -3.07 -8.31
N LEU A 129 -11.27 -3.78 -7.99
CA LEU A 129 -10.02 -3.75 -8.74
C LEU A 129 -9.87 -5.08 -9.49
N GLY A 130 -9.78 -4.98 -10.83
CA GLY A 130 -9.65 -6.15 -11.71
C GLY A 130 -8.51 -7.08 -11.28
N ASP A 131 -8.76 -8.39 -11.32
CA ASP A 131 -7.86 -9.47 -10.93
C ASP A 131 -7.37 -9.44 -9.45
N VAL A 132 -7.89 -8.53 -8.62
CA VAL A 132 -7.57 -8.45 -7.18
C VAL A 132 -8.83 -8.69 -6.34
N GLY A 133 -9.93 -8.01 -6.65
CA GLY A 133 -11.23 -8.11 -5.98
C GLY A 133 -11.73 -6.78 -5.42
N SER A 134 -12.66 -6.87 -4.46
CA SER A 134 -13.33 -5.72 -3.85
C SER A 134 -12.51 -5.12 -2.72
N CYS A 135 -12.34 -3.80 -2.74
CA CYS A 135 -11.74 -3.04 -1.65
C CYS A 135 -12.74 -2.85 -0.52
N LYS A 136 -12.35 -3.22 0.70
CA LYS A 136 -13.11 -2.95 1.93
C LYS A 136 -12.38 -1.88 2.74
N VAL A 137 -13.07 -0.78 3.02
CA VAL A 137 -12.64 0.14 4.08
C VAL A 137 -12.95 -0.52 5.43
N HIS A 138 -11.92 -1.01 6.10
CA HIS A 138 -12.04 -1.74 7.37
C HIS A 138 -12.28 -0.80 8.54
N ALA A 139 -11.52 0.29 8.59
CA ALA A 139 -11.63 1.32 9.61
C ALA A 139 -11.30 2.70 9.06
N ILE A 140 -11.94 3.73 9.60
CA ILE A 140 -11.55 5.13 9.45
C ILE A 140 -11.52 5.74 10.86
N THR A 141 -10.37 6.25 11.29
CA THR A 141 -10.17 6.75 12.64
C THR A 141 -9.42 8.08 12.65
N LEU A 142 -9.57 8.81 13.74
CA LEU A 142 -8.80 9.99 14.06
C LEU A 142 -7.90 9.62 15.24
N PRO A 143 -6.66 9.17 14.99
CA PRO A 143 -5.76 8.80 16.07
C PRO A 143 -5.49 10.03 16.95
N ASN A 144 -5.24 9.79 18.24
CA ASN A 144 -4.78 10.88 19.11
C ASN A 144 -3.35 11.24 18.72
N THR A 145 -3.13 12.51 18.41
CA THR A 145 -1.85 13.00 17.87
C THR A 145 -1.34 14.26 18.56
N GLU A 146 -1.65 14.38 19.85
CA GLU A 146 -1.32 15.51 20.73
C GLU A 146 0.16 15.96 20.63
N ASP A 147 1.09 15.03 20.39
CA ASP A 147 2.52 15.32 20.30
C ASP A 147 2.99 15.81 18.91
N TRP A 148 2.16 15.68 17.87
CA TRP A 148 2.59 15.77 16.46
C TRP A 148 1.89 16.87 15.67
N PHE A 149 0.72 17.34 16.11
CA PHE A 149 -0.10 18.31 15.36
C PHE A 149 -0.58 19.47 16.25
N ASP A 150 -0.77 20.63 15.64
CA ASP A 150 -1.46 21.76 16.25
C ASP A 150 -2.99 21.63 16.08
N ASP A 151 -3.76 22.48 16.76
CA ASP A 151 -5.24 22.48 16.74
C ASP A 151 -5.86 22.73 15.34
N ARG A 152 -5.03 23.00 14.34
CA ARG A 152 -5.41 23.29 12.96
C ARG A 152 -5.14 22.14 12.00
N SER A 153 -4.55 21.07 12.50
CA SER A 153 -4.13 19.94 11.69
C SER A 153 -4.78 18.66 12.17
N ALA A 154 -5.12 17.79 11.23
CA ALA A 154 -5.72 16.50 11.52
C ALA A 154 -5.11 15.42 10.65
N ILE A 155 -5.12 14.19 11.17
CA ILE A 155 -4.82 12.99 10.41
C ILE A 155 -6.04 12.07 10.42
N VAL A 156 -6.47 11.67 9.24
CA VAL A 156 -7.46 10.61 9.04
C VAL A 156 -6.70 9.33 8.71
N ALA A 157 -6.74 8.37 9.63
CA ALA A 157 -6.14 7.05 9.42
C ALA A 157 -7.19 6.07 8.89
N VAL A 158 -6.84 5.34 7.84
CA VAL A 158 -7.72 4.41 7.15
C VAL A 158 -7.00 3.08 6.97
N GLU A 159 -7.71 1.98 7.21
CA GLU A 159 -7.25 0.65 6.83
C GLU A 159 -8.09 0.13 5.66
N LEU A 160 -7.45 -0.06 4.50
CA LEU A 160 -8.05 -0.70 3.34
C LEU A 160 -7.66 -2.17 3.31
N VAL A 161 -8.59 -3.04 2.94
CA VAL A 161 -8.36 -4.49 2.88
C VAL A 161 -8.97 -5.05 1.59
N PHE A 162 -8.20 -5.85 0.87
CA PHE A 162 -8.71 -6.78 -0.14
C PHE A 162 -8.69 -8.18 0.46
N GLU A 163 -9.86 -8.79 0.60
CA GLU A 163 -10.01 -10.11 1.22
C GLU A 163 -9.71 -11.22 0.21
N ASN A 164 -9.12 -12.32 0.67
CA ASN A 164 -8.86 -13.53 -0.14
C ASN A 164 -8.04 -13.31 -1.42
N VAL A 165 -7.13 -12.32 -1.45
CA VAL A 165 -6.20 -12.11 -2.57
C VAL A 165 -5.29 -13.34 -2.72
N ARG A 166 -5.13 -13.82 -3.95
CA ARG A 166 -4.38 -15.04 -4.28
C ARG A 166 -3.13 -14.74 -5.09
N LEU A 167 -2.07 -15.51 -4.87
CA LEU A 167 -0.98 -15.62 -5.83
C LEU A 167 -1.35 -16.68 -6.88
N ASP A 168 -2.04 -16.28 -7.94
CA ASP A 168 -2.59 -17.18 -8.97
C ASP A 168 -1.93 -17.02 -10.36
N ASN A 169 -0.80 -16.31 -10.42
CA ASN A 169 0.00 -16.21 -11.63
C ASN A 169 0.79 -17.49 -11.90
N ALA A 170 0.12 -18.47 -12.52
CA ALA A 170 0.68 -19.79 -12.80
C ALA A 170 1.98 -19.75 -13.62
N GLU A 171 2.09 -18.82 -14.58
CA GLU A 171 3.30 -18.63 -15.39
C GLU A 171 4.48 -18.17 -14.52
N ALA A 172 4.28 -17.12 -13.72
CA ALA A 172 5.33 -16.62 -12.84
C ALA A 172 5.74 -17.62 -11.75
N LEU A 173 4.80 -18.46 -11.29
CA LEU A 173 5.07 -19.54 -10.34
C LEU A 173 5.86 -20.68 -10.98
N ALA A 174 5.55 -21.05 -12.23
CA ALA A 174 6.32 -22.04 -12.98
C ALA A 174 7.75 -21.54 -13.25
N GLU A 175 7.91 -20.28 -13.69
CA GLU A 175 9.24 -19.66 -13.85
C GLU A 175 10.03 -19.65 -12.53
N LEU A 176 9.35 -19.43 -11.39
CA LEU A 176 9.99 -19.45 -10.08
C LEU A 176 10.49 -20.86 -9.73
N GLU A 177 9.68 -21.88 -9.98
CA GLU A 177 10.03 -23.27 -9.75
C GLU A 177 11.21 -23.72 -10.63
N ASP A 178 11.22 -23.32 -11.91
CA ASP A 178 12.34 -23.57 -12.83
C ASP A 178 13.63 -22.92 -12.32
N PHE A 179 13.57 -21.66 -11.89
CA PHE A 179 14.71 -20.95 -11.31
C PHE A 179 15.26 -21.65 -10.06
N LEU A 180 14.38 -22.11 -9.16
CA LEU A 180 14.77 -22.83 -7.94
C LEU A 180 15.38 -24.20 -8.25
N SER A 181 14.84 -24.90 -9.24
CA SER A 181 15.31 -26.22 -9.68
C SER A 181 16.73 -26.13 -10.29
N GLN A 182 16.99 -25.10 -11.10
CA GLN A 182 18.32 -24.84 -11.68
C GLN A 182 19.37 -24.51 -10.62
N ARG A 183 19.02 -23.79 -9.55
CA ARG A 183 19.94 -23.53 -8.41
C ARG A 183 20.33 -24.78 -7.65
N THR A 184 19.38 -25.70 -7.48
CA THR A 184 19.63 -26.98 -6.79
C THR A 184 20.60 -27.86 -7.59
N GLN A 185 20.52 -27.84 -8.92
CA GLN A 185 21.42 -28.61 -9.79
C GLN A 185 22.85 -28.08 -9.87
N ILE A 186 23.08 -26.80 -9.55
CA ILE A 186 24.43 -26.21 -9.50
C ILE A 186 25.16 -26.53 -8.18
N THR A 187 24.44 -27.09 -7.19
CA THR A 187 25.02 -27.51 -5.90
C THR A 187 25.06 -29.04 -5.79
N PRO A 188 25.80 -29.74 -6.65
CA PRO A 188 26.74 -30.74 -6.14
C PRO A 188 27.98 -30.91 -7.05
N GLN A 189 29.05 -30.15 -6.79
CA GLN A 189 30.42 -30.56 -7.08
C GLN A 189 31.38 -29.82 -6.12
N LYS A 190 31.34 -30.19 -4.84
CA LYS A 190 32.54 -30.11 -4.01
C LYS A 190 33.16 -31.50 -3.97
N GLU A 191 34.16 -31.66 -4.83
CA GLU A 191 35.35 -32.50 -4.65
C GLU A 191 35.15 -33.87 -4.00
N ASN A 192 34.76 -34.86 -4.80
CA ASN A 192 35.36 -36.18 -4.67
C ASN A 192 36.54 -36.24 -5.65
N GLY A 193 37.76 -36.15 -5.14
CA GLY A 193 38.95 -36.38 -5.96
C GLY A 193 40.27 -36.18 -5.24
N HIS A 194 40.93 -37.33 -4.95
CA HIS A 194 42.38 -37.54 -4.84
C HIS A 194 43.06 -36.98 -3.56
N GLU A 195 43.73 -37.76 -2.69
CA GLU A 195 44.39 -39.08 -2.73
C GLU A 195 44.32 -39.76 -1.35
#